data_AF-A0A7G1IFD8-F1
#
_entry.id   AF-A0A7G1IFD8-F1
#
_cell.length_a   1.000
_cell.length_b   1.000
_cell.length_c   1.000
_cell.angle_alpha   90.00
_cell.angle_beta   90.00
_cell.angle_gamma   90.00
#
_symmetry.space_group_name_H-M   'P 1'
#
loop_
_entity.id
_entity.type
_entity.pdbx_description
1 polymer ?
#
loop_
_entity_poly.entity_id
_entity_poly.type
_entity_poly.pdbx_seq_one_letter_code
_entity_poly.pdbx_strand_id
1 'polypeptide(L)'
;MVPWSPGIGLARIAMARLPGADTAVLTADIRNAAVAVESQWSVQLRDTLCCGALGSVEFLSQAGIALDQNDLRELAARRLAGVISAAGERGDYRWTAGNSRFNPGMFRGLAGVGYTALRQVDDSLPNVLVWE
;
A
#
# COMPACT_ATOMS: atom_id res chain seq x y z
N MET A 1 11.60 -14.67 -0.54
CA MET A 1 10.32 -14.43 -1.25
C MET A 1 9.23 -14.28 -0.18
N VAL A 2 8.85 -13.05 0.18
CA VAL A 2 7.86 -12.82 1.25
C VAL A 2 6.74 -11.93 0.70
N PRO A 3 5.72 -12.51 0.03
CA PRO A 3 4.63 -11.75 -0.57
C PRO A 3 3.73 -11.02 0.45
N TRP A 4 3.96 -11.24 1.75
CA TRP A 4 3.18 -10.71 2.87
C TRP A 4 3.74 -9.42 3.48
N SER A 5 4.85 -8.91 2.94
CA SER A 5 5.62 -7.81 3.55
C SER A 5 4.79 -6.53 3.80
N PRO A 6 3.92 -6.05 2.88
CA PRO A 6 3.08 -4.88 3.15
C PRO A 6 2.13 -5.07 4.34
N GLY A 7 1.48 -6.24 4.43
CA GLY A 7 0.54 -6.55 5.50
C GLY A 7 1.23 -6.67 6.86
N ILE A 8 2.39 -7.32 6.90
CA ILE A 8 3.22 -7.37 8.12
C ILE A 8 3.62 -5.95 8.53
N GLY A 9 4.14 -5.15 7.61
CA GLY A 9 4.57 -3.79 7.90
C GLY A 9 3.44 -2.90 8.43
N LEU A 10 2.25 -2.96 7.82
CA LEU A 10 1.05 -2.25 8.29
C LEU A 10 0.62 -2.71 9.69
N ALA A 11 0.63 -4.02 9.96
CA ALA A 11 0.33 -4.54 11.29
C ALA A 11 1.34 -4.03 12.33
N ARG A 12 2.63 -3.94 11.98
CA ARG A 12 3.68 -3.39 12.86
C ARG A 12 3.49 -1.90 13.14
N ILE A 13 3.08 -1.13 12.13
CA ILE A 13 2.71 0.29 12.31
C ILE A 13 1.52 0.41 13.27
N ALA A 14 0.47 -0.38 13.08
CA ALA A 14 -0.69 -0.36 13.97
C ALA A 14 -0.32 -0.77 15.41
N MET A 15 0.50 -1.81 15.57
CA MET A 15 1.00 -2.25 16.88
C MET A 15 1.82 -1.16 17.59
N ALA A 16 2.58 -0.35 16.86
CA ALA A 16 3.39 0.72 17.45
C ALA A 16 2.54 1.82 18.13
N ARG A 17 1.24 1.91 17.80
CA ARG A 17 0.29 2.83 18.43
C ARG A 17 -0.27 2.30 19.76
N LEU A 18 -0.05 1.02 20.08
CA LEU A 18 -0.58 0.41 21.30
C LEU A 18 0.29 0.76 22.53
N PRO A 19 -0.32 0.89 23.73
CA PRO A 19 0.44 1.11 24.97
C PRO A 19 1.42 -0.04 25.24
N GLY A 20 2.65 0.30 25.63
CA GLY A 20 3.68 -0.69 26.00
C GLY A 20 4.35 -1.40 24.81
N ALA A 21 4.15 -0.91 23.58
CA ALA A 21 4.80 -1.46 22.39
C ALA A 21 6.34 -1.28 22.44
N ASP A 22 7.07 -2.33 22.06
CA ASP A 22 8.52 -2.24 21.81
C ASP A 22 8.76 -1.53 20.48
N THR A 23 8.89 -0.21 20.53
CA THR A 23 9.02 0.63 19.34
C THR A 23 10.29 0.33 18.55
N ALA A 24 11.36 -0.15 19.18
CA ALA A 24 12.63 -0.42 18.50
C ALA A 24 12.51 -1.64 17.57
N VAL A 25 11.95 -2.75 18.07
CA VAL A 25 11.71 -3.95 17.27
C VAL A 25 10.71 -3.65 16.16
N LEU A 26 9.63 -2.93 16.46
CA LEU A 26 8.62 -2.58 15.45
C LEU A 26 9.20 -1.68 14.35
N THR A 27 10.03 -0.69 14.71
CA THR A 27 10.71 0.19 13.74
C THR A 27 11.62 -0.61 12.80
N ALA A 28 12.37 -1.58 13.33
CA ALA A 28 13.22 -2.45 12.52
C ALA A 28 12.39 -3.32 11.56
N ASP A 29 11.29 -3.90 12.04
CA ASP A 29 10.38 -4.70 11.21
C ASP A 29 9.73 -3.87 10.09
N ILE A 30 9.29 -2.64 10.38
CA ILE A 30 8.73 -1.72 9.37
C ILE A 30 9.77 -1.41 8.29
N ARG A 31 11.02 -1.11 8.69
CA ARG A 31 12.12 -0.85 7.75
C ARG A 31 12.41 -2.07 6.86
N ASN A 32 12.48 -3.25 7.46
CA ASN A 32 12.72 -4.50 6.71
C ASN A 32 11.58 -4.79 5.72
N ALA A 33 10.33 -4.56 6.14
CA ALA A 33 9.17 -4.69 5.26
C ALA A 33 9.22 -3.67 4.10
N ALA A 34 9.62 -2.42 4.34
CA ALA A 34 9.78 -1.40 3.31
C ALA A 34 10.80 -1.84 2.24
N VAL A 35 12.00 -2.26 2.67
CA VAL A 35 13.05 -2.79 1.77
C VAL A 35 12.55 -3.99 0.95
N ALA A 36 11.80 -4.90 1.58
CA ALA A 36 11.24 -6.06 0.90
C ALA A 36 10.18 -5.66 -0.16
N VAL A 37 9.33 -4.68 0.14
CA VAL A 37 8.33 -4.14 -0.81
C VAL A 37 8.98 -3.36 -1.94
N GLU A 38 10.08 -2.68 -1.65
CA GLU A 38 10.83 -1.95 -2.67
C GLU A 38 11.47 -2.88 -3.68
N SER A 39 12.21 -3.89 -3.19
CA SER A 39 12.91 -4.88 -4.03
C SER A 39 11.98 -5.76 -4.85
N GLN A 40 10.72 -5.92 -4.45
CA GLN A 40 9.73 -6.77 -5.12
C GLN A 40 8.74 -5.99 -5.99
N TRP A 41 8.93 -4.68 -6.18
CA TRP A 41 7.97 -3.86 -6.92
C TRP A 41 7.77 -4.32 -8.37
N SER A 42 8.85 -4.68 -9.07
CA SER A 42 8.82 -5.06 -10.48
C SER A 42 8.06 -6.36 -10.76
N VAL A 43 7.89 -7.22 -9.75
CA VAL A 43 7.19 -8.50 -9.85
C VAL A 43 5.74 -8.43 -9.34
N GLN A 44 5.23 -7.23 -9.04
CA GLN A 44 3.82 -7.03 -8.68
C GLN A 44 2.91 -7.33 -9.89
N LEU A 45 1.99 -8.26 -9.70
CA LEU A 45 1.15 -8.79 -10.80
C LEU A 45 -0.26 -8.19 -10.84
N ARG A 46 -0.64 -7.38 -9.84
CA ARG A 46 -2.04 -7.05 -9.54
C ARG A 46 -2.16 -5.62 -9.03
N ASP A 47 -3.17 -4.89 -9.49
CA ASP A 47 -3.41 -3.48 -9.13
C ASP A 47 -4.51 -3.36 -8.05
N THR A 48 -4.44 -4.21 -7.02
CA THR A 48 -5.49 -4.33 -5.98
C THR A 48 -4.98 -3.91 -4.60
N LEU A 49 -5.88 -3.40 -3.76
CA LEU A 49 -5.58 -3.00 -2.39
C LEU A 49 -5.29 -4.18 -1.45
N CYS A 50 -5.96 -5.32 -1.65
CA CYS A 50 -5.81 -6.51 -0.79
C CYS A 50 -4.41 -7.15 -0.84
N CYS A 51 -3.96 -7.51 -2.05
CA CYS A 51 -2.73 -8.29 -2.26
C CYS A 51 -2.01 -7.84 -3.55
N GLY A 52 -1.87 -6.53 -3.76
CA GLY A 52 -1.26 -5.98 -4.97
C GLY A 52 -0.55 -4.66 -4.76
N ALA A 53 -0.29 -3.97 -5.87
CA ALA A 53 0.46 -2.72 -5.92
C ALA A 53 -0.11 -1.65 -4.98
N LEU A 54 -1.44 -1.51 -4.90
CA LEU A 54 -2.08 -0.50 -4.04
C LEU A 54 -1.87 -0.76 -2.55
N GLY A 55 -1.89 -2.02 -2.10
CA GLY A 55 -1.56 -2.35 -0.70
C GLY A 55 -0.10 -2.04 -0.37
N SER A 56 0.80 -2.20 -1.36
CA SER A 56 2.20 -1.81 -1.23
C SER A 56 2.39 -0.29 -1.19
N VAL A 57 1.63 0.46 -2.00
CA VAL A 57 1.60 1.93 -1.97
C VAL A 57 1.14 2.42 -0.60
N GLU A 58 0.02 1.87 -0.09
CA GLU A 58 -0.51 2.27 1.22
C GLU A 58 0.52 2.00 2.33
N PHE A 59 1.14 0.82 2.32
CA PHE A 59 2.18 0.50 3.28
C PHE A 59 3.39 1.46 3.18
N LEU A 60 3.92 1.74 1.99
CA LEU A 60 5.06 2.66 1.84
C LEU A 60 4.74 4.07 2.32
N SER A 61 3.53 4.55 2.04
CA SER A 61 3.04 5.85 2.53
C SER A 61 3.03 5.89 4.05
N GLN A 62 2.44 4.87 4.70
CA GLN A 62 2.39 4.78 6.16
C GLN A 62 3.77 4.54 6.79
N ALA A 63 4.64 3.76 6.15
CA ALA A 63 6.02 3.55 6.61
C ALA A 63 6.81 4.86 6.56
N GLY A 64 6.61 5.69 5.53
CA GLY A 64 7.21 7.02 5.46
C GLY A 64 6.80 7.93 6.61
N ILE A 65 5.54 7.85 7.06
CA ILE A 65 5.07 8.59 8.24
C ILE A 65 5.67 7.99 9.52
N ALA A 66 5.57 6.67 9.70
CA ALA A 66 6.01 5.98 10.92
C ALA A 66 7.54 6.05 11.15
N LEU A 67 8.32 6.15 10.07
CA LEU A 67 9.78 6.22 10.12
C LEU A 67 10.34 7.65 9.96
N ASP A 68 9.49 8.65 9.76
CA ASP A 68 9.86 10.03 9.38
C ASP A 68 10.78 10.07 8.13
N GLN A 69 10.38 9.33 7.09
CA GLN A 69 11.11 9.18 5.83
C GLN A 69 10.26 9.64 4.64
N ASN A 70 10.39 10.92 4.27
CA ASN A 70 9.64 11.51 3.16
C ASN A 70 9.89 10.81 1.82
N ASP A 71 11.10 10.26 1.58
CA ASP A 71 11.43 9.51 0.36
C ASP A 71 10.48 8.32 0.12
N LEU A 72 10.01 7.66 1.19
CA LEU A 72 9.05 6.57 1.10
C LEU A 72 7.65 7.06 0.70
N ARG A 73 7.23 8.24 1.17
CA ARG A 73 5.97 8.87 0.78
C ARG A 73 6.01 9.27 -0.69
N GLU A 74 7.10 9.89 -1.14
CA GLU A 74 7.28 10.21 -2.55
C GLU A 74 7.32 8.97 -3.43
N LEU A 75 7.99 7.90 -2.96
CA LEU A 75 8.01 6.63 -3.68
C LEU A 75 6.62 6.04 -3.80
N ALA A 76 5.81 6.07 -2.74
CA ALA A 76 4.41 5.64 -2.77
C ALA A 76 3.59 6.42 -3.80
N ALA A 77 3.72 7.76 -3.82
CA ALA A 77 3.04 8.61 -4.78
C ALA A 77 3.46 8.33 -6.23
N ARG A 78 4.77 8.21 -6.51
CA ARG A 78 5.29 7.84 -7.84
C ARG A 78 4.78 6.47 -8.29
N ARG A 79 4.75 5.51 -7.38
CA ARG A 79 4.26 4.15 -7.63
C ARG A 79 2.77 4.13 -7.96
N LEU A 80 1.96 4.89 -7.24
CA LEU A 80 0.54 5.04 -7.55
C LEU A 80 0.31 5.68 -8.91
N ALA A 81 1.02 6.77 -9.21
CA ALA A 81 0.94 7.42 -10.52
C ALA A 81 1.30 6.45 -11.65
N GLY A 82 2.34 5.62 -11.46
CA GLY A 82 2.72 4.57 -12.40
C GLY A 82 1.63 3.51 -12.60
N VAL A 83 0.95 3.08 -11.54
CA VAL A 83 -0.18 2.14 -11.63
C VAL A 83 -1.33 2.75 -12.45
N ILE A 84 -1.68 4.00 -12.19
CA ILE A 84 -2.77 4.70 -12.91
C ILE A 84 -2.40 4.90 -14.39
N SER A 85 -1.19 5.36 -14.69
CA SER A 85 -0.72 5.55 -16.07
C SER A 85 -0.72 4.25 -16.85
N ALA A 86 -0.16 3.18 -16.27
CA ALA A 86 -0.10 1.87 -16.91
C ALA A 86 -1.48 1.27 -17.15
N ALA A 87 -2.46 1.55 -16.28
CA ALA A 87 -3.84 1.16 -16.50
C ALA A 87 -4.49 1.94 -17.65
N GLY A 88 -4.22 3.25 -17.76
CA GLY A 88 -4.66 4.08 -18.87
C GLY A 88 -4.13 3.60 -20.22
N GLU A 89 -2.85 3.26 -20.31
CA GLU A 89 -2.22 2.73 -21.52
C GLU A 89 -2.76 1.35 -21.92
N ARG A 90 -3.00 0.49 -20.93
CA ARG A 90 -3.49 -0.88 -21.14
C ARG A 90 -5.01 -0.94 -21.37
N GLY A 91 -5.74 0.09 -20.96
CA GLY A 91 -7.20 0.19 -21.04
C GLY A 91 -7.96 -0.37 -19.82
N ASP A 92 -7.27 -0.99 -18.85
CA ASP A 92 -7.84 -1.42 -17.56
C ASP A 92 -6.73 -1.73 -16.54
N TYR A 93 -7.08 -1.79 -15.26
CA TYR A 93 -6.20 -2.27 -14.19
C TYR A 93 -6.09 -3.80 -14.18
N ARG A 94 -5.04 -4.33 -13.54
CA ARG A 94 -4.82 -5.76 -13.37
C ARG A 94 -5.64 -6.31 -12.19
N TRP A 95 -6.89 -6.66 -12.47
CA TRP A 95 -7.79 -7.26 -11.49
C TRP A 95 -7.47 -8.73 -11.18
N THR A 96 -7.91 -9.19 -10.01
CA THR A 96 -7.72 -10.58 -9.55
C THR A 96 -9.01 -11.39 -9.46
N ALA A 97 -10.14 -10.69 -9.55
CA ALA A 97 -11.48 -11.24 -9.66
C ALA A 97 -12.35 -10.20 -10.37
N GLY A 98 -13.49 -10.67 -10.87
CA GLY A 98 -14.33 -9.91 -11.77
C GLY A 98 -13.92 -10.14 -13.21
N ASN A 99 -14.94 -10.24 -14.05
CA ASN A 99 -14.90 -10.47 -15.49
C ASN A 99 -15.50 -9.28 -16.26
N SER A 100 -15.87 -8.21 -15.55
CA SER A 100 -16.38 -6.95 -16.11
C SER A 100 -15.29 -5.88 -16.09
N ARG A 101 -15.36 -4.96 -17.08
CA ARG A 101 -14.58 -3.71 -17.12
C ARG A 101 -14.90 -2.76 -15.96
N PHE A 102 -15.96 -3.04 -15.21
CA PHE A 102 -16.38 -2.25 -14.06
C PHE A 102 -16.38 -3.15 -12.81
N ASN A 103 -15.28 -3.08 -12.07
CA ASN A 103 -15.08 -3.81 -10.82
C ASN A 103 -15.14 -2.81 -9.66
N PRO A 104 -16.31 -2.58 -9.04
CA PRO A 104 -16.50 -1.51 -8.06
C PRO A 104 -15.95 -1.83 -6.65
N GLY A 105 -15.37 -3.02 -6.44
CA GLY A 105 -14.99 -3.48 -5.11
C GLY A 105 -13.89 -2.63 -4.45
N MET A 106 -13.94 -2.53 -3.11
CA MET A 106 -12.93 -1.80 -2.33
C MET A 106 -11.56 -2.49 -2.37
N PHE A 107 -11.48 -3.74 -1.95
CA PHE A 107 -10.21 -4.44 -1.77
C PHE A 107 -9.61 -4.97 -3.08
N ARG A 108 -10.45 -5.16 -4.11
CA ARG A 108 -10.09 -5.87 -5.35
C ARG A 108 -10.51 -5.14 -6.63
N GLY A 109 -10.93 -3.88 -6.53
CA GLY A 109 -11.48 -3.11 -7.65
C GLY A 109 -11.21 -1.60 -7.54
N LEU A 110 -11.96 -0.83 -8.34
CA LEU A 110 -11.80 0.61 -8.59
C LEU A 110 -11.97 1.48 -7.34
N ALA A 111 -12.87 1.10 -6.42
CA ALA A 111 -13.04 1.86 -5.19
C ALA A 111 -11.72 1.90 -4.38
N GLY A 112 -10.95 0.81 -4.38
CA GLY A 112 -9.61 0.79 -3.78
C GLY A 112 -8.61 1.72 -4.47
N VAL A 113 -8.64 1.79 -5.80
CA VAL A 113 -7.78 2.72 -6.56
C VAL A 113 -8.08 4.17 -6.16
N GLY A 114 -9.36 4.55 -6.23
CA GLY A 114 -9.80 5.90 -5.90
C GLY A 114 -9.49 6.26 -4.45
N TYR A 115 -9.73 5.31 -3.53
CA TYR A 115 -9.44 5.51 -2.12
C TYR A 115 -7.94 5.71 -1.84
N THR A 116 -7.08 4.86 -2.41
CA THR A 116 -5.62 5.01 -2.27
C THR A 116 -5.14 6.35 -2.85
N ALA A 117 -5.73 6.83 -3.95
CA ALA A 117 -5.41 8.13 -4.52
C ALA A 117 -5.83 9.30 -3.64
N LEU A 118 -7.04 9.27 -3.09
CA LEU A 118 -7.50 10.29 -2.14
C LEU A 118 -6.60 10.35 -0.90
N ARG A 119 -6.17 9.19 -0.38
CA ARG A 119 -5.24 9.12 0.75
C ARG A 119 -3.85 9.67 0.49
N GLN A 120 -3.41 9.82 -0.76
CA GLN A 120 -2.13 10.48 -1.05
C GLN A 120 -2.20 12.01 -0.86
N VAL A 121 -3.40 12.59 -0.88
CA VAL A 121 -3.60 14.05 -0.80
C VAL A 121 -4.37 14.49 0.43
N ASP A 122 -5.00 13.56 1.15
CA ASP A 122 -5.74 13.81 2.37
C ASP A 122 -5.40 12.77 3.45
N ASP A 123 -4.51 13.17 4.35
CA ASP A 123 -4.06 12.35 5.49
C ASP A 123 -5.17 12.19 6.57
N SER A 124 -6.32 12.88 6.47
CA SER A 124 -7.44 12.76 7.42
C SER A 124 -8.32 11.54 7.16
N LEU A 125 -8.24 10.95 5.97
CA LEU A 125 -8.94 9.71 5.66
C LEU A 125 -8.38 8.57 6.52
N PRO A 126 -9.19 7.57 6.92
CA PRO A 126 -8.72 6.45 7.74
C PRO A 126 -8.01 5.37 6.92
N ASN A 127 -7.03 4.66 7.50
CA ASN A 127 -6.45 3.51 6.82
C ASN A 127 -7.33 2.26 7.00
N VAL A 128 -8.12 1.96 5.97
CA VAL A 128 -9.02 0.79 5.96
C VAL A 128 -8.31 -0.57 6.04
N LEU A 129 -6.99 -0.63 5.77
CA LEU A 129 -6.23 -1.87 5.88
C LEU A 129 -5.92 -2.27 7.32
N VAL A 130 -5.98 -1.32 8.25
CA VAL A 130 -5.73 -1.52 9.67
C VAL A 130 -6.90 -1.10 10.57
N TRP A 131 -8.02 -0.66 9.96
CA TRP A 131 -9.24 -0.24 10.66
C TRP A 131 -9.01 0.89 11.67
N GLU A 132 -8.29 1.92 11.22
CA GLU A 132 -8.11 3.19 11.95
C GLU A 132 -9.39 4.03 12.03
#